data_AF-A0AA50KQ10-F1
#
_entry.id   AF-A0AA50KQ10-F1
#
_cell.length_a   1.000
_cell.length_b   1.000
_cell.length_c   1.000
_cell.angle_alpha   90.00
_cell.angle_beta   90.00
_cell.angle_gamma   90.00
#
_symmetry.space_group_name_H-M   'P 1'
#
loop_
_entity.id
_entity.type
_entity.pdbx_description
1 polymer ?
#
loop_
_entity_poly.entity_id
_entity_poly.type
_entity_poly.pdbx_seq_one_letter_code
_entity_poly.pdbx_strand_id
1 'polypeptide(L)'
;MDIIANYGTTLILVAAVFGFFMAWGIGANDVANAMGTSVGTRSLTIKQAIIIAMIFEFAGAYLAGGEVTSTIRSGIIDSSAFNDHPDLLVFGMIASLLAAGTWLLLASYFGWPVSTTHSIIGAIVGFALVSLGSEAVHWGKLGGVVGSWIVTPALSGLLAYFTFISVQRLIFNADSPLAAAKKYVPAYIFLTVMVICLVTLKKGLKHVGLELSDMQSWGLSVLVSLASAVLCGIYIKGRSYNPNDDKDMHYSNVEKVFGILMVVTACAMAFAHGSNDVANAIGPLSAVVSVVESAGQIASQSSIAWWILPLGGVGIVIGLASLGHKVMATVGTGITHLTPSRGFAAQLATAATVVIASGTGLPISTTQTLVGAVMGVGLARGIAALNLNVLRNIVVSWVVTLPAGAVLAIVFFYAIQWMFT
;
A
#
# COMPACT_ATOMS: atom_id res chain seq x y z
N MET A 1 -33.60 -12.71 -6.90
CA MET A 1 -33.18 -12.78 -8.31
C MET A 1 -33.78 -11.68 -9.18
N ASP A 2 -35.05 -11.29 -8.99
CA ASP A 2 -35.70 -10.23 -9.80
C ASP A 2 -34.98 -8.88 -9.77
N ILE A 3 -34.43 -8.47 -8.61
CA ILE A 3 -33.69 -7.21 -8.49
C ILE A 3 -32.45 -7.21 -9.41
N ILE A 4 -31.66 -8.29 -9.40
CA ILE A 4 -30.45 -8.39 -10.23
C ILE A 4 -30.83 -8.39 -11.71
N ALA A 5 -31.89 -9.11 -12.07
CA ALA A 5 -32.38 -9.16 -13.45
C ALA A 5 -32.88 -7.79 -13.95
N ASN A 6 -33.58 -7.02 -13.10
CA ASN A 6 -34.18 -5.75 -13.49
C ASN A 6 -33.24 -4.54 -13.34
N TYR A 7 -32.33 -4.57 -12.37
CA TYR A 7 -31.47 -3.44 -12.00
C TYR A 7 -29.97 -3.70 -12.14
N GLY A 8 -29.56 -4.84 -12.71
CA GLY A 8 -28.16 -5.25 -12.82
C GLY A 8 -27.22 -4.16 -13.35
N THR A 9 -27.57 -3.53 -14.49
CA THR A 9 -26.78 -2.43 -15.08
C THR A 9 -26.66 -1.24 -14.13
N THR A 10 -27.75 -0.86 -13.44
CA THR A 10 -27.74 0.24 -12.47
C THR A 10 -26.84 -0.10 -11.28
N LEU A 11 -26.90 -1.34 -10.77
CA LEU A 11 -26.06 -1.79 -9.66
C LEU A 11 -24.57 -1.76 -10.04
N ILE A 12 -24.22 -2.17 -11.27
CA ILE A 12 -22.84 -2.08 -11.79
C ILE A 12 -22.40 -0.62 -11.87
N LEU A 13 -23.24 0.29 -12.40
CA LEU A 13 -22.89 1.72 -12.51
C LEU A 13 -22.68 2.36 -11.14
N VAL A 14 -23.57 2.09 -10.17
CA VAL A 14 -23.43 2.60 -8.80
C VAL A 14 -22.18 2.03 -8.14
N ALA A 15 -21.92 0.73 -8.29
CA ALA A 15 -20.71 0.09 -7.80
C ALA A 15 -19.45 0.71 -8.44
N ALA A 16 -19.46 1.00 -9.74
CA ALA A 16 -18.33 1.63 -10.43
C ALA A 16 -18.06 3.04 -9.90
N VAL A 17 -19.11 3.84 -9.64
CA VAL A 17 -18.98 5.18 -9.04
C VAL A 17 -18.41 5.10 -7.63
N PHE A 18 -18.93 4.20 -6.78
CA PHE A 18 -18.44 4.07 -5.41
C PHE A 18 -17.07 3.37 -5.33
N GLY A 19 -16.77 2.46 -6.25
CA GLY A 19 -15.45 1.87 -6.43
C GLY A 19 -14.42 2.91 -6.84
N PHE A 20 -14.79 3.81 -7.75
CA PHE A 20 -13.95 4.95 -8.13
C PHE A 20 -13.76 5.90 -6.93
N PHE A 21 -14.82 6.18 -6.17
CA PHE A 21 -14.75 7.03 -4.98
C PHE A 21 -13.85 6.42 -3.89
N MET A 22 -13.95 5.10 -3.67
CA MET A 22 -13.05 4.38 -2.77
C MET A 22 -11.60 4.46 -3.25
N ALA A 23 -11.35 4.19 -4.54
CA ALA A 23 -10.02 4.30 -5.14
C ALA A 23 -9.44 5.72 -5.04
N TRP A 24 -10.28 6.74 -5.22
CA TRP A 24 -9.94 8.13 -4.97
C TRP A 24 -9.56 8.37 -3.50
N GLY A 25 -10.33 7.83 -2.55
CA GLY A 25 -10.03 7.90 -1.13
C GLY A 25 -8.67 7.26 -0.79
N ILE A 26 -8.34 6.13 -1.41
CA ILE A 26 -7.04 5.45 -1.26
C ILE A 26 -5.91 6.37 -1.70
N GLY A 27 -5.98 6.93 -2.92
CA GLY A 27 -4.95 7.85 -3.41
C GLY A 27 -4.82 9.10 -2.56
N ALA A 28 -5.94 9.64 -2.05
CA ALA A 28 -5.96 10.81 -1.20
C ALA A 28 -5.28 10.58 0.17
N ASN A 29 -5.46 9.41 0.78
CA ASN A 29 -4.90 9.12 2.11
C ASN A 29 -3.48 8.56 2.03
N ASP A 30 -3.28 7.57 1.16
CA ASP A 30 -2.18 6.65 1.30
C ASP A 30 -0.94 7.03 0.46
N VAL A 31 -1.00 8.06 -0.39
CA VAL A 31 0.20 8.59 -1.09
C VAL A 31 1.30 9.01 -0.10
N ALA A 32 0.93 9.38 1.12
CA ALA A 32 1.87 9.65 2.20
C ALA A 32 2.72 8.43 2.58
N ASN A 33 2.21 7.21 2.35
CA ASN A 33 2.91 5.97 2.62
C ASN A 33 4.09 5.72 1.66
N ALA A 34 3.96 6.19 0.41
CA ALA A 34 5.03 6.07 -0.58
C ALA A 34 5.98 7.28 -0.56
N MET A 35 5.42 8.49 -0.54
CA MET A 35 6.17 9.72 -0.80
C MET A 35 6.41 10.60 0.43
N GLY A 36 5.75 10.31 1.56
CA GLY A 36 5.82 11.16 2.76
C GLY A 36 7.25 11.33 3.29
N THR A 37 8.06 10.27 3.28
CA THR A 37 9.47 10.32 3.72
C THR A 37 10.35 11.11 2.74
N SER A 38 10.13 10.98 1.43
CA SER A 38 10.86 11.75 0.40
C SER A 38 10.56 13.25 0.44
N VAL A 39 9.30 13.60 0.75
CA VAL A 39 8.89 14.99 0.95
C VAL A 39 9.38 15.52 2.31
N GLY A 40 9.26 14.73 3.37
CA GLY A 40 9.67 15.11 4.74
C GLY A 40 11.17 15.38 4.88
N THR A 41 12.00 14.64 4.14
CA THR A 41 13.45 14.86 4.03
C THR A 41 13.84 15.99 3.08
N ARG A 42 12.86 16.60 2.38
CA ARG A 42 13.05 17.62 1.33
C ARG A 42 13.87 17.13 0.13
N SER A 43 13.91 15.82 -0.12
CA SER A 43 14.55 15.28 -1.33
C SER A 43 13.67 15.44 -2.57
N LEU A 44 12.36 15.50 -2.38
CA LEU A 44 11.39 15.85 -3.41
C LEU A 44 10.50 16.99 -2.94
N THR A 45 10.12 17.87 -3.87
CA THR A 45 8.99 18.77 -3.66
C THR A 45 7.68 17.99 -3.71
N ILE A 46 6.62 18.52 -3.09
CA ILE A 46 5.27 17.91 -3.13
C ILE A 46 4.82 17.69 -4.59
N LYS A 47 5.08 18.65 -5.49
CA LYS A 47 4.73 18.52 -6.92
C LYS A 47 5.45 17.36 -7.60
N GLN A 48 6.75 17.20 -7.35
CA GLN A 48 7.53 16.08 -7.90
C GLN A 48 7.05 14.74 -7.33
N ALA A 49 6.82 14.69 -6.02
CA ALA A 49 6.30 13.50 -5.34
C ALA A 49 4.95 13.05 -5.93
N ILE A 50 4.02 13.99 -6.15
CA ILE A 50 2.73 13.73 -6.79
C ILE A 50 2.93 13.14 -8.18
N ILE A 51 3.74 13.75 -9.05
CA ILE A 51 3.95 13.27 -10.43
C ILE A 51 4.53 11.85 -10.44
N ILE A 52 5.54 11.59 -9.62
CA ILE A 52 6.15 10.27 -9.51
C ILE A 52 5.13 9.25 -8.99
N ALA A 53 4.39 9.60 -7.93
CA ALA A 53 3.36 8.72 -7.38
C ALA A 53 2.28 8.39 -8.41
N MET A 54 1.78 9.37 -9.19
CA MET A 54 0.79 9.11 -10.24
C MET A 54 1.25 8.03 -11.22
N ILE A 55 2.52 8.04 -11.63
CA ILE A 55 3.06 7.07 -12.58
C ILE A 55 3.17 5.69 -11.93
N PHE A 56 3.82 5.60 -10.76
CA PHE A 56 4.16 4.31 -10.16
C PHE A 56 2.97 3.66 -9.45
N GLU A 57 2.09 4.42 -8.79
CA GLU A 57 0.84 3.91 -8.21
C GLU A 57 -0.07 3.35 -9.30
N PHE A 58 -0.25 4.10 -10.40
CA PHE A 58 -1.06 3.64 -11.53
C PHE A 58 -0.47 2.38 -12.16
N ALA A 59 0.85 2.36 -12.40
CA ALA A 59 1.53 1.19 -12.94
C ALA A 59 1.40 -0.02 -12.02
N GLY A 60 1.56 0.16 -10.70
CA GLY A 60 1.40 -0.89 -9.71
C GLY A 60 -0.03 -1.44 -9.69
N ALA A 61 -1.01 -0.54 -9.64
CA ALA A 61 -2.43 -0.88 -9.64
C ALA A 61 -2.82 -1.65 -10.90
N TYR A 62 -2.45 -1.15 -12.08
CA TYR A 62 -2.84 -1.74 -13.35
C TYR A 62 -2.10 -3.06 -13.65
N LEU A 63 -0.78 -3.12 -13.43
CA LEU A 63 0.01 -4.29 -13.80
C LEU A 63 -0.12 -5.41 -12.77
N ALA A 64 -0.12 -5.10 -11.47
CA ALA A 64 0.04 -6.07 -10.40
C ALA A 64 -1.16 -6.18 -9.43
N GLY A 65 -2.21 -5.38 -9.62
CA GLY A 65 -3.39 -5.35 -8.74
C GLY A 65 -4.35 -6.56 -8.82
N GLY A 66 -4.32 -7.31 -9.92
CA GLY A 66 -5.26 -8.40 -10.16
C GLY A 66 -5.18 -9.56 -9.16
N GLU A 67 -3.98 -9.92 -8.70
CA GLU A 67 -3.76 -11.10 -7.83
C GLU A 67 -4.41 -10.93 -6.44
N VAL A 68 -4.25 -9.75 -5.81
CA VAL A 68 -4.74 -9.47 -4.45
C VAL A 68 -6.28 -9.33 -4.41
N THR A 69 -6.87 -8.94 -5.53
CA THR A 69 -8.32 -8.73 -5.68
C THR A 69 -9.14 -9.99 -5.35
N SER A 70 -8.64 -11.17 -5.71
CA SER A 70 -9.30 -12.46 -5.44
C SER A 70 -9.44 -12.77 -3.94
N THR A 71 -8.54 -12.23 -3.10
CA THR A 71 -8.47 -12.55 -1.67
C THR A 71 -9.43 -11.69 -0.83
N ILE A 72 -9.68 -10.43 -1.20
CA ILE A 72 -10.62 -9.58 -0.45
C ILE A 72 -12.06 -10.11 -0.54
N ARG A 73 -12.46 -10.64 -1.70
CA ARG A 73 -13.79 -11.24 -1.89
C ARG A 73 -13.99 -12.53 -1.08
N SER A 74 -13.05 -13.48 -1.19
CA SER A 74 -13.19 -14.85 -0.66
C SER A 74 -12.57 -15.06 0.73
N GLY A 75 -11.82 -14.07 1.21
CA GLY A 75 -11.04 -14.15 2.43
C GLY A 75 -11.77 -13.68 3.68
N ILE A 76 -12.79 -12.83 3.56
CA ILE A 76 -13.42 -12.14 4.70
C ILE A 76 -14.82 -12.70 5.00
N ILE A 77 -15.64 -12.89 3.97
CA ILE A 77 -17.02 -13.39 4.09
C ILE A 77 -17.19 -14.72 3.36
N ASP A 78 -18.08 -15.55 3.87
CA ASP A 78 -18.49 -16.78 3.19
C ASP A 78 -19.46 -16.45 2.06
N SER A 79 -18.93 -16.41 0.84
CA SER A 79 -19.71 -16.12 -0.35
C SER A 79 -20.85 -17.13 -0.59
N SER A 80 -20.71 -18.37 -0.09
CA SER A 80 -21.74 -19.40 -0.25
C SER A 80 -22.98 -19.15 0.62
N ALA A 81 -22.83 -18.46 1.76
CA ALA A 81 -23.94 -18.06 2.62
C ALA A 81 -24.90 -17.09 1.92
N PHE A 82 -24.44 -16.41 0.87
CA PHE A 82 -25.24 -15.46 0.09
C PHE A 82 -25.87 -16.08 -1.16
N ASN A 83 -25.73 -17.39 -1.41
CA ASN A 83 -26.26 -18.02 -2.62
C ASN A 83 -27.79 -17.87 -2.75
N ASP A 84 -28.51 -17.93 -1.63
CA ASP A 84 -29.96 -17.75 -1.60
C ASP A 84 -30.38 -16.27 -1.69
N HIS A 85 -29.45 -15.35 -1.38
CA HIS A 85 -29.68 -13.90 -1.31
C HIS A 85 -28.52 -13.11 -1.97
N PRO A 86 -28.27 -13.30 -3.28
CA PRO A 86 -27.13 -12.68 -3.96
C PRO A 86 -27.25 -11.15 -4.06
N ASP A 87 -28.48 -10.62 -3.98
CA ASP A 87 -28.77 -9.20 -3.91
C ASP A 87 -28.21 -8.56 -2.63
N LEU A 88 -28.27 -9.24 -1.48
CA LEU A 88 -27.71 -8.74 -0.23
C LEU A 88 -26.18 -8.62 -0.30
N LEU A 89 -25.51 -9.56 -0.98
CA LEU A 89 -24.07 -9.47 -1.24
C LEU A 89 -23.74 -8.25 -2.10
N VAL A 90 -24.52 -8.00 -3.16
CA VAL A 90 -24.32 -6.85 -4.04
C VAL A 90 -24.52 -5.54 -3.27
N PHE A 91 -25.60 -5.40 -2.52
CA PHE A 91 -25.84 -4.21 -1.70
C PHE A 91 -24.76 -4.00 -0.65
N GLY A 92 -24.32 -5.07 0.02
CA GLY A 92 -23.27 -5.04 1.02
C GLY A 92 -21.92 -4.57 0.47
N MET A 93 -21.54 -5.04 -0.72
CA MET A 93 -20.31 -4.62 -1.38
C MET A 93 -20.37 -3.16 -1.84
N ILE A 94 -21.49 -2.71 -2.40
CA ILE A 94 -21.71 -1.30 -2.78
C ILE A 94 -21.67 -0.40 -1.53
N ALA A 95 -22.36 -0.79 -0.46
CA ALA A 95 -22.35 -0.08 0.81
C ALA A 95 -20.95 0.00 1.41
N SER A 96 -20.17 -1.08 1.31
CA SER A 96 -18.80 -1.13 1.84
C SER A 96 -17.86 -0.17 1.11
N LEU A 97 -17.97 -0.08 -0.22
CA LEU A 97 -17.20 0.88 -1.03
C LEU A 97 -17.54 2.31 -0.65
N LEU A 98 -18.83 2.63 -0.51
CA LEU A 98 -19.26 3.96 -0.10
C LEU A 98 -18.78 4.30 1.31
N ALA A 99 -18.96 3.38 2.27
CA ALA A 99 -18.57 3.56 3.66
C ALA A 99 -17.07 3.82 3.82
N ALA A 100 -16.24 2.95 3.24
CA ALA A 100 -14.80 3.09 3.31
C ALA A 100 -14.33 4.36 2.56
N GLY A 101 -14.89 4.66 1.39
CA GLY A 101 -14.61 5.89 0.66
C GLY A 101 -14.95 7.16 1.46
N THR A 102 -16.10 7.18 2.14
CA THR A 102 -16.53 8.30 2.98
C THR A 102 -15.59 8.49 4.18
N TRP A 103 -15.21 7.40 4.85
CA TRP A 103 -14.26 7.48 5.96
C TRP A 103 -12.89 8.02 5.51
N LEU A 104 -12.39 7.54 4.37
CA LEU A 104 -11.12 8.00 3.80
C LEU A 104 -11.15 9.45 3.35
N LEU A 105 -12.26 9.91 2.78
CA LEU A 105 -12.46 11.33 2.47
C LEU A 105 -12.33 12.19 3.74
N LEU A 106 -13.05 11.82 4.81
CA LEU A 106 -13.01 12.55 6.07
C LEU A 106 -11.61 12.55 6.68
N ALA A 107 -10.98 11.38 6.79
CA ALA A 107 -9.62 11.25 7.30
C ALA A 107 -8.61 12.08 6.49
N SER A 108 -8.68 12.02 5.16
CA SER A 108 -7.79 12.77 4.27
C SER A 108 -8.02 14.28 4.36
N TYR A 109 -9.28 14.71 4.53
CA TYR A 109 -9.62 16.12 4.71
C TYR A 109 -8.96 16.72 5.95
N PHE A 110 -8.95 15.95 7.06
CA PHE A 110 -8.30 16.29 8.32
C PHE A 110 -6.80 15.95 8.38
N GLY A 111 -6.24 15.37 7.31
CA GLY A 111 -4.82 15.01 7.24
C GLY A 111 -4.43 13.81 8.12
N TRP A 112 -5.39 12.96 8.50
CA TRP A 112 -5.18 11.78 9.32
C TRP A 112 -4.73 10.58 8.48
N PRO A 113 -3.56 9.99 8.77
CA PRO A 113 -3.17 8.72 8.15
C PRO A 113 -3.99 7.59 8.77
N VAL A 114 -4.89 7.01 7.99
CA VAL A 114 -5.70 5.85 8.39
C VAL A 114 -5.36 4.65 7.51
N SER A 115 -5.95 3.50 7.78
CA SER A 115 -5.73 2.28 7.00
C SER A 115 -6.93 2.04 6.10
N THR A 116 -6.72 2.10 4.79
CA THR A 116 -7.71 1.76 3.77
C THR A 116 -8.19 0.31 3.91
N THR A 117 -7.25 -0.62 4.13
CA THR A 117 -7.53 -2.05 4.35
C THR A 117 -8.41 -2.28 5.58
N HIS A 118 -8.18 -1.56 6.68
CA HIS A 118 -9.07 -1.64 7.85
C HIS A 118 -10.46 -1.09 7.56
N SER A 119 -10.52 0.02 6.82
CA SER A 119 -11.78 0.69 6.50
C SER A 119 -12.70 -0.25 5.72
N ILE A 120 -12.17 -0.89 4.66
CA ILE A 120 -12.96 -1.79 3.82
C ILE A 120 -13.28 -3.11 4.52
N ILE A 121 -12.35 -3.70 5.27
CA ILE A 121 -12.62 -4.94 6.01
C ILE A 121 -13.64 -4.71 7.11
N GLY A 122 -13.52 -3.60 7.86
CA GLY A 122 -14.52 -3.20 8.86
C GLY A 122 -15.90 -3.02 8.23
N ALA A 123 -15.96 -2.36 7.08
CA ALA A 123 -17.20 -2.18 6.32
C ALA A 123 -17.83 -3.51 5.87
N ILE A 124 -17.02 -4.42 5.31
CA ILE A 124 -17.46 -5.74 4.86
C ILE A 124 -17.98 -6.58 6.02
N VAL A 125 -17.24 -6.63 7.12
CA VAL A 125 -17.68 -7.35 8.34
C VAL A 125 -18.96 -6.72 8.89
N GLY A 126 -19.05 -5.39 8.91
CA GLY A 126 -20.21 -4.65 9.40
C GLY A 126 -21.50 -5.04 8.69
N PHE A 127 -21.53 -5.01 7.35
CA PHE A 127 -22.74 -5.39 6.62
C PHE A 127 -23.04 -6.89 6.76
N ALA A 128 -22.01 -7.75 6.72
CA ALA A 128 -22.21 -9.19 6.78
C ALA A 128 -22.88 -9.62 8.10
N LEU A 129 -22.47 -9.00 9.21
CA LEU A 129 -23.07 -9.23 10.52
C LEU A 129 -24.55 -8.85 10.60
N VAL A 130 -24.96 -7.76 9.94
CA VAL A 130 -26.36 -7.31 9.98
C VAL A 130 -27.24 -7.95 8.90
N SER A 131 -26.64 -8.47 7.83
CA SER A 131 -27.39 -9.11 6.74
C SER A 131 -27.70 -10.57 7.04
N LEU A 132 -26.71 -11.36 7.45
CA LEU A 132 -26.82 -12.82 7.63
C LEU A 132 -26.27 -13.32 8.98
N GLY A 133 -25.83 -12.42 9.87
CA GLY A 133 -25.31 -12.78 11.20
C GLY A 133 -23.83 -13.19 11.20
N SER A 134 -23.37 -13.71 12.34
CA SER A 134 -21.94 -14.05 12.54
C SER A 134 -21.43 -15.18 11.65
N GLU A 135 -22.33 -16.02 11.14
CA GLU A 135 -21.98 -17.20 10.33
C GLU A 135 -21.50 -16.82 8.93
N ALA A 136 -21.89 -15.65 8.42
CA ALA A 136 -21.44 -15.14 7.13
C ALA A 136 -19.98 -14.64 7.13
N VAL A 137 -19.33 -14.56 8.30
CA VAL A 137 -17.95 -14.07 8.45
C VAL A 137 -16.99 -15.24 8.67
N HIS A 138 -15.91 -15.29 7.89
CA HIS A 138 -14.84 -16.28 8.06
C HIS A 138 -13.89 -15.89 9.21
N TRP A 139 -14.31 -16.08 10.46
CA TRP A 139 -13.54 -15.69 11.65
C TRP A 139 -12.10 -16.21 11.69
N GLY A 140 -11.86 -17.44 11.22
CA GLY A 140 -10.51 -18.01 11.14
C GLY A 140 -9.60 -17.25 10.17
N LYS A 141 -10.09 -16.92 8.97
CA LYS A 141 -9.33 -16.13 7.99
C LYS A 141 -9.18 -14.69 8.45
N LEU A 142 -10.24 -14.08 8.98
CA LEU A 142 -10.20 -12.73 9.57
C LEU A 142 -9.17 -12.65 10.71
N GLY A 143 -9.07 -13.68 11.56
CA GLY A 143 -8.03 -13.77 12.59
C GLY A 143 -6.61 -13.75 12.02
N GLY A 144 -6.37 -14.44 10.89
CA GLY A 144 -5.10 -14.36 10.17
C GLY A 144 -4.81 -12.97 9.61
N VAL A 145 -5.83 -12.28 9.07
CA VAL A 145 -5.72 -10.90 8.60
C VAL A 145 -5.42 -9.94 9.74
N VAL A 146 -6.14 -10.03 10.87
CA VAL A 146 -5.88 -9.23 12.07
C VAL A 146 -4.47 -9.50 12.61
N GLY A 147 -4.02 -10.75 12.61
CA GLY A 147 -2.65 -11.11 12.98
C GLY A 147 -1.60 -10.43 12.10
N SER A 148 -1.87 -10.31 10.80
CA SER A 148 -0.98 -9.62 9.85
C SER A 148 -0.79 -8.14 10.20
N TRP A 149 -1.82 -7.47 10.75
CA TRP A 149 -1.76 -6.05 11.14
C TRP A 149 -0.80 -5.77 12.30
N ILE A 150 -0.41 -6.82 13.04
CA ILE A 150 0.61 -6.73 14.10
C ILE A 150 1.97 -7.19 13.55
N VAL A 151 1.98 -8.28 12.79
CA VAL A 151 3.21 -8.90 12.29
C VAL A 151 3.90 -8.03 11.24
N THR A 152 3.18 -7.43 10.30
CA THR A 152 3.81 -6.67 9.22
C THR A 152 4.44 -5.35 9.68
N PRO A 153 3.84 -4.54 10.58
CA PRO A 153 4.54 -3.36 11.10
C PRO A 153 5.77 -3.74 11.93
N ALA A 154 5.70 -4.83 12.70
CA ALA A 154 6.83 -5.32 13.48
C ALA A 154 7.97 -5.80 12.57
N LEU A 155 7.67 -6.61 11.55
CA LEU A 155 8.64 -7.06 10.56
C LEU A 155 9.27 -5.89 9.83
N SER A 156 8.47 -4.93 9.37
CA SER A 156 8.98 -3.75 8.68
C SER A 156 9.84 -2.87 9.58
N GLY A 157 9.45 -2.69 10.85
CA GLY A 157 10.25 -1.99 11.85
C GLY A 157 11.59 -2.66 12.11
N LEU A 158 11.62 -3.99 12.25
CA LEU A 158 12.85 -4.75 12.42
C LEU A 158 13.76 -4.63 11.20
N LEU A 159 13.22 -4.83 10.00
CA LEU A 159 13.97 -4.69 8.75
C LEU A 159 14.54 -3.27 8.62
N ALA A 160 13.73 -2.23 8.88
CA ALA A 160 14.16 -0.84 8.80
C ALA A 160 15.24 -0.52 9.83
N TYR A 161 15.10 -1.02 11.07
CA TYR A 161 16.09 -0.87 12.13
C TYR A 161 17.43 -1.49 11.71
N PHE A 162 17.45 -2.75 11.26
CA PHE A 162 18.68 -3.42 10.86
C PHE A 162 19.30 -2.82 9.60
N THR A 163 18.49 -2.45 8.61
CA THR A 163 18.97 -1.74 7.41
C THR A 163 19.61 -0.43 7.81
N PHE A 164 18.97 0.38 8.66
CA PHE A 164 19.55 1.65 9.07
C PHE A 164 20.81 1.48 9.94
N ILE A 165 20.82 0.55 10.90
CA ILE A 165 22.01 0.23 11.70
C ILE A 165 23.16 -0.24 10.83
N SER A 166 22.88 -1.02 9.77
CA SER A 166 23.91 -1.44 8.82
C SER A 166 24.51 -0.24 8.07
N VAL A 167 23.67 0.69 7.60
CA VAL A 167 24.12 1.93 6.94
C VAL A 167 24.94 2.79 7.91
N GLN A 168 24.48 2.92 9.15
CA GLN A 168 25.17 3.71 10.17
C GLN A 168 26.55 3.13 10.49
N ARG A 169 26.65 1.81 10.73
CA ARG A 169 27.91 1.16 11.09
C ARG A 169 28.88 1.06 9.93
N LEU A 170 28.40 0.69 8.74
CA LEU A 170 29.26 0.41 7.60
C LEU A 170 29.68 1.67 6.84
N ILE A 171 28.86 2.72 6.84
CA ILE A 171 29.11 3.94 6.06
C ILE A 171 29.40 5.13 6.98
N PHE A 172 28.44 5.51 7.84
CA PHE A 172 28.56 6.77 8.57
C PHE A 172 29.61 6.75 9.69
N ASN A 173 29.77 5.62 10.37
CA ASN A 173 30.77 5.44 11.43
C ASN A 173 32.14 4.98 10.92
N ALA A 174 32.33 4.88 9.59
CA ALA A 174 33.61 4.49 9.01
C ALA A 174 34.62 5.65 9.05
N ASP A 175 35.91 5.34 9.10
CA ASP A 175 36.98 6.34 9.08
C ASP A 175 36.91 7.26 7.85
N SER A 176 36.50 6.69 6.71
CA SER A 176 36.20 7.42 5.48
C SER A 176 34.78 7.08 5.00
N PRO A 177 33.76 7.87 5.40
CA PRO A 177 32.36 7.60 5.05
C PRO A 177 32.12 7.57 3.54
N LEU A 178 32.84 8.40 2.78
CA LEU A 178 32.70 8.44 1.33
C LEU A 178 33.25 7.16 0.68
N ALA A 179 34.44 6.70 1.08
CA ALA A 179 35.02 5.45 0.55
C ALA A 179 34.14 4.26 0.91
N ALA A 180 33.61 4.23 2.13
CA ALA A 180 32.64 3.24 2.57
C ALA A 180 31.35 3.30 1.76
N ALA A 181 30.81 4.50 1.47
CA ALA A 181 29.65 4.66 0.60
C ALA A 181 29.91 4.07 -0.79
N LYS A 182 31.09 4.32 -1.40
CA LYS A 182 31.46 3.73 -2.71
C LYS A 182 31.46 2.20 -2.68
N LYS A 183 31.79 1.60 -1.53
CA LYS A 183 31.84 0.15 -1.34
C LYS A 183 30.47 -0.47 -1.06
N TYR A 184 29.67 0.15 -0.18
CA TYR A 184 28.45 -0.46 0.36
C TYR A 184 27.16 -0.01 -0.33
N VAL A 185 27.09 1.21 -0.90
CA VAL A 185 25.88 1.71 -1.62
C VAL A 185 25.44 0.78 -2.76
N PRO A 186 26.35 0.22 -3.60
CA PRO A 186 25.95 -0.73 -4.63
C PRO A 186 25.16 -1.94 -4.11
N ALA A 187 25.48 -2.44 -2.89
CA ALA A 187 24.75 -3.55 -2.28
C ALA A 187 23.33 -3.14 -1.86
N TYR A 188 23.14 -1.91 -1.38
CA TYR A 188 21.81 -1.38 -1.07
C TYR A 188 20.95 -1.16 -2.32
N ILE A 189 21.58 -0.74 -3.43
CA ILE A 189 20.92 -0.69 -4.75
C ILE A 189 20.50 -2.09 -5.20
N PHE A 190 21.39 -3.08 -5.08
CA PHE A 190 21.06 -4.46 -5.40
C PHE A 190 19.79 -4.91 -4.67
N LEU A 191 19.74 -4.73 -3.34
CA LEU A 191 18.56 -5.09 -2.54
C LEU A 191 17.30 -4.35 -2.99
N THR A 192 17.41 -3.06 -3.27
CA THR A 192 16.29 -2.22 -3.72
C THR A 192 15.72 -2.71 -5.04
N VAL A 193 16.58 -2.89 -6.05
CA VAL A 193 16.16 -3.33 -7.38
C VAL A 193 15.62 -4.76 -7.32
N MET A 194 16.18 -5.61 -6.46
CA MET A 194 15.70 -6.98 -6.30
C MET A 194 14.27 -7.01 -5.77
N VAL A 195 13.97 -6.20 -4.76
CA VAL A 195 12.60 -6.06 -4.23
C VAL A 195 11.64 -5.59 -5.32
N ILE A 196 12.00 -4.56 -6.10
CA ILE A 196 11.18 -4.04 -7.21
C ILE A 196 10.92 -5.13 -8.26
N CYS A 197 11.98 -5.79 -8.73
CA CYS A 197 11.88 -6.82 -9.75
C CYS A 197 11.00 -7.98 -9.29
N LEU A 198 11.12 -8.40 -8.02
CA LEU A 198 10.30 -9.48 -7.48
C LEU A 198 8.80 -9.12 -7.46
N VAL A 199 8.42 -7.88 -7.11
CA VAL A 199 7.01 -7.45 -7.23
C VAL A 199 6.55 -7.51 -8.68
N THR A 200 7.30 -6.88 -9.57
CA THR A 200 6.90 -6.73 -10.97
C THR A 200 6.83 -8.07 -11.68
N LEU A 201 7.81 -8.95 -11.50
CA LEU A 201 7.90 -10.24 -12.20
C LEU A 201 6.94 -11.28 -11.62
N LYS A 202 6.82 -11.39 -10.30
CA LYS A 202 5.95 -12.40 -9.69
C LYS A 202 4.46 -12.05 -9.77
N LYS A 203 4.12 -10.76 -9.80
CA LYS A 203 2.73 -10.29 -9.80
C LYS A 203 2.33 -9.55 -11.06
N GLY A 204 3.14 -8.61 -11.49
CA GLY A 204 2.81 -7.69 -12.59
C GLY A 204 2.72 -8.34 -13.97
N LEU A 205 3.57 -9.33 -14.25
CA LEU A 205 3.66 -9.93 -15.58
C LEU A 205 2.58 -10.99 -15.86
N LYS A 206 1.96 -11.56 -14.82
CA LYS A 206 0.88 -12.54 -15.00
C LYS A 206 -0.32 -11.96 -15.75
N HIS A 207 -0.65 -10.69 -15.50
CA HIS A 207 -1.77 -10.02 -16.19
C HIS A 207 -1.50 -9.84 -17.70
N VAL A 208 -0.23 -9.83 -18.12
CA VAL A 208 0.20 -9.67 -19.52
C VAL A 208 0.42 -11.05 -20.21
N GLY A 209 0.08 -12.15 -19.53
CA GLY A 209 0.22 -13.51 -20.08
C GLY A 209 1.66 -14.05 -20.08
N LEU A 210 2.58 -13.41 -19.37
CA LEU A 210 3.95 -13.88 -19.19
C LEU A 210 4.05 -14.66 -17.88
N GLU A 211 3.82 -15.97 -17.96
CA GLU A 211 4.00 -16.89 -16.83
C GLU A 211 5.47 -17.31 -16.71
N LEU A 212 6.25 -16.51 -16.00
CA LEU A 212 7.61 -16.89 -15.62
C LEU A 212 7.56 -17.85 -14.43
N SER A 213 8.37 -18.91 -14.48
CA SER A 213 8.53 -19.80 -13.32
C SER A 213 9.16 -19.04 -12.15
N ASP A 214 8.96 -19.53 -10.92
CA ASP A 214 9.56 -18.94 -9.73
C ASP A 214 11.09 -18.80 -9.87
N MET A 215 11.74 -19.84 -10.41
CA MET A 215 13.18 -19.85 -10.64
C MET A 215 13.61 -18.79 -11.67
N GLN A 216 12.85 -18.62 -12.75
CA GLN A 216 13.12 -17.59 -13.77
C GLN A 216 12.93 -16.19 -13.20
N SER A 217 11.88 -15.97 -12.40
CA SER A 217 11.58 -14.69 -11.78
C SER A 217 12.69 -14.26 -10.79
N TRP A 218 13.15 -15.19 -9.96
CA TRP A 218 14.29 -14.97 -9.07
C TRP A 218 15.59 -14.76 -9.84
N GLY A 219 15.87 -15.58 -10.85
CA GLY A 219 17.07 -15.46 -11.68
C GLY A 219 17.16 -14.11 -12.40
N LEU A 220 16.08 -13.68 -13.05
CA LEU A 220 16.03 -12.39 -13.74
C LEU A 220 16.12 -11.22 -12.75
N SER A 221 15.45 -11.32 -11.59
CA SER A 221 15.55 -10.30 -10.54
C SER A 221 16.99 -10.13 -10.06
N VAL A 222 17.72 -11.22 -9.82
CA VAL A 222 19.13 -11.19 -9.41
C VAL A 222 19.99 -10.58 -10.51
N LEU A 223 19.81 -10.97 -11.77
CA LEU A 223 20.58 -10.45 -12.90
C LEU A 223 20.41 -8.93 -13.07
N VAL A 224 19.16 -8.45 -13.09
CA VAL A 224 18.86 -7.01 -13.19
C VAL A 224 19.44 -6.25 -12.00
N SER A 225 19.31 -6.80 -10.79
CA SER A 225 19.84 -6.18 -9.58
C SER A 225 21.36 -6.11 -9.57
N LEU A 226 22.06 -7.16 -10.04
CA LEU A 226 23.51 -7.15 -10.20
C LEU A 226 23.95 -6.10 -11.22
N ALA A 227 23.27 -6.03 -12.36
CA ALA A 227 23.56 -5.04 -13.39
C ALA A 227 23.39 -3.60 -12.85
N SER A 228 22.28 -3.31 -12.16
CA SER A 228 22.04 -2.01 -11.53
C SER A 228 23.07 -1.68 -10.45
N ALA A 229 23.50 -2.66 -9.64
CA ALA A 229 24.53 -2.47 -8.64
C ALA A 229 25.89 -2.15 -9.25
N VAL A 230 26.28 -2.85 -10.34
CA VAL A 230 27.52 -2.58 -11.07
C VAL A 230 27.50 -1.18 -11.68
N LEU A 231 26.41 -0.79 -12.36
CA LEU A 231 26.25 0.54 -12.93
C LEU A 231 26.31 1.64 -11.86
N CYS A 232 25.67 1.42 -10.71
CA CYS A 232 25.76 2.32 -9.56
C CYS A 232 27.20 2.44 -9.04
N GLY A 233 27.92 1.31 -8.93
CA GLY A 233 29.32 1.29 -8.52
C GLY A 233 30.22 2.08 -9.47
N ILE A 234 30.01 1.97 -10.79
CA ILE A 234 30.73 2.75 -11.80
C ILE A 234 30.42 4.25 -11.64
N TYR A 235 29.14 4.61 -11.51
CA TYR A 235 28.70 5.99 -11.35
C TYR A 235 29.30 6.67 -10.10
N ILE A 236 29.28 5.99 -8.96
CA ILE A 236 29.79 6.53 -7.69
C ILE A 236 31.32 6.59 -7.68
N LYS A 237 32.01 5.67 -8.38
CA LYS A 237 33.48 5.71 -8.53
C LYS A 237 33.95 6.99 -9.21
N GLY A 238 33.24 7.46 -10.23
CA GLY A 238 33.58 8.66 -11.01
C GLY A 238 33.46 10.00 -10.26
N ARG A 239 32.86 10.01 -9.07
CA ARG A 239 32.80 11.24 -8.25
C ARG A 239 34.07 11.40 -7.41
N SER A 240 34.89 12.36 -7.79
CA SER A 240 36.12 12.75 -7.10
C SER A 240 35.84 13.66 -5.90
N TYR A 241 36.76 13.63 -4.93
CA TYR A 241 36.68 14.32 -3.64
C TYR A 241 37.54 15.59 -3.63
N ASN A 242 37.17 16.56 -2.78
CA ASN A 242 38.07 17.63 -2.36
C ASN A 242 38.64 17.28 -0.97
N PRO A 243 39.95 16.96 -0.84
CA PRO A 243 40.60 16.50 0.39
C PRO A 243 40.32 17.34 1.65
N ASN A 244 39.96 18.60 1.47
CA ASN A 244 39.81 19.60 2.52
C ASN A 244 38.40 19.74 3.09
N ASP A 245 37.41 18.94 2.65
CA ASP A 245 36.07 19.07 3.20
C ASP A 245 36.02 18.50 4.64
N ASP A 246 35.35 19.22 5.54
CA ASP A 246 35.17 18.79 6.93
C ASP A 246 34.26 17.55 7.04
N LYS A 247 34.29 16.88 8.20
CA LYS A 247 33.44 15.70 8.50
C LYS A 247 31.97 15.96 8.14
N ASP A 248 31.42 17.13 8.48
CA ASP A 248 30.02 17.45 8.19
C ASP A 248 29.71 17.54 6.69
N MET A 249 30.66 18.00 5.87
CA MET A 249 30.54 17.96 4.41
C MET A 249 30.59 16.53 3.87
N HIS A 250 31.41 15.65 4.46
CA HIS A 250 31.39 14.23 4.11
C HIS A 250 30.04 13.57 4.41
N TYR A 251 29.45 13.83 5.58
CA TYR A 251 28.11 13.36 5.95
C TYR A 251 27.06 13.86 4.95
N SER A 252 27.09 15.14 4.61
CA SER A 252 26.18 15.76 3.63
C SER A 252 26.30 15.13 2.25
N ASN A 253 27.52 14.85 1.78
CA ASN A 253 27.74 14.23 0.48
C ASN A 253 27.23 12.78 0.42
N VAL A 254 27.37 12.01 1.50
CA VAL A 254 26.78 10.66 1.59
C VAL A 254 25.26 10.73 1.63
N GLU A 255 24.66 11.65 2.39
CA GLU A 255 23.21 11.85 2.45
C GLU A 255 22.62 12.27 1.08
N LYS A 256 23.36 13.05 0.27
CA LYS A 256 22.94 13.35 -1.13
C LYS A 256 22.83 12.10 -1.99
N VAL A 257 23.74 11.13 -1.82
CA VAL A 257 23.65 9.83 -2.51
C VAL A 257 22.42 9.07 -2.05
N PHE A 258 22.19 8.99 -0.74
CA PHE A 258 20.97 8.38 -0.19
C PHE A 258 19.70 9.11 -0.61
N GLY A 259 19.74 10.42 -0.89
CA GLY A 259 18.63 11.16 -1.50
C GLY A 259 18.19 10.57 -2.84
N ILE A 260 19.15 10.24 -3.72
CA ILE A 260 18.86 9.58 -5.00
C ILE A 260 18.29 8.18 -4.77
N LEU A 261 18.92 7.40 -3.88
CA LEU A 261 18.46 6.04 -3.55
C LEU A 261 17.03 6.05 -3.01
N MET A 262 16.72 7.02 -2.16
CA MET A 262 15.40 7.18 -1.57
C MET A 262 14.35 7.52 -2.62
N VAL A 263 14.66 8.34 -3.64
CA VAL A 263 13.72 8.57 -4.74
C VAL A 263 13.42 7.27 -5.48
N VAL A 264 14.43 6.44 -5.73
CA VAL A 264 14.24 5.12 -6.37
C VAL A 264 13.40 4.18 -5.49
N THR A 265 13.67 4.11 -4.18
CA THR A 265 12.84 3.32 -3.25
C THR A 265 11.44 3.88 -3.08
N ALA A 266 11.24 5.20 -3.24
CA ALA A 266 9.92 5.81 -3.20
C ALA A 266 9.08 5.39 -4.40
N CYS A 267 9.68 5.32 -5.60
CA CYS A 267 9.05 4.74 -6.79
C CYS A 267 8.68 3.27 -6.56
N ALA A 268 9.60 2.49 -5.97
CA ALA A 268 9.36 1.09 -5.61
C ALA A 268 8.16 0.93 -4.67
N MET A 269 8.14 1.75 -3.61
CA MET A 269 7.09 1.74 -2.61
C MET A 269 5.75 2.16 -3.21
N ALA A 270 5.71 3.20 -4.05
CA ALA A 270 4.50 3.63 -4.78
C ALA A 270 3.95 2.53 -5.69
N PHE A 271 4.83 1.80 -6.38
CA PHE A 271 4.41 0.66 -7.20
C PHE A 271 3.84 -0.49 -6.34
N ALA A 272 4.55 -0.86 -5.28
CA ALA A 272 4.11 -1.92 -4.37
C ALA A 272 2.78 -1.55 -3.70
N HIS A 273 2.64 -0.29 -3.30
CA HIS A 273 1.44 0.28 -2.73
C HIS A 273 0.26 0.18 -3.68
N GLY A 274 0.37 0.74 -4.89
CA GLY A 274 -0.68 0.69 -5.90
C GLY A 274 -1.13 -0.73 -6.23
N SER A 275 -0.18 -1.68 -6.25
CA SER A 275 -0.48 -3.10 -6.49
C SER A 275 -1.28 -3.78 -5.37
N ASN A 276 -1.09 -3.34 -4.13
CA ASN A 276 -1.73 -3.95 -2.97
C ASN A 276 -3.08 -3.28 -2.68
N ASP A 277 -3.11 -1.95 -2.71
CA ASP A 277 -4.22 -1.19 -2.15
C ASP A 277 -5.34 -0.99 -3.17
N VAL A 278 -5.07 -1.07 -4.49
CA VAL A 278 -6.14 -1.05 -5.50
C VAL A 278 -7.19 -2.15 -5.23
N ALA A 279 -6.77 -3.31 -4.72
CA ALA A 279 -7.65 -4.43 -4.39
C ALA A 279 -8.75 -4.07 -3.38
N ASN A 280 -8.50 -3.08 -2.50
CA ASN A 280 -9.48 -2.59 -1.52
C ASN A 280 -10.68 -1.93 -2.21
N ALA A 281 -10.50 -1.32 -3.38
CA ALA A 281 -11.57 -0.74 -4.17
C ALA A 281 -12.13 -1.74 -5.20
N ILE A 282 -11.24 -2.46 -5.89
CA ILE A 282 -11.67 -3.30 -7.01
C ILE A 282 -12.17 -4.69 -6.60
N GLY A 283 -11.81 -5.19 -5.42
CA GLY A 283 -12.32 -6.47 -4.90
C GLY A 283 -13.84 -6.47 -4.75
N PRO A 284 -14.42 -5.56 -3.95
CA PRO A 284 -15.87 -5.43 -3.83
C PRO A 284 -16.56 -5.11 -5.15
N LEU A 285 -15.98 -4.22 -5.98
CA LEU A 285 -16.52 -3.88 -7.29
C LEU A 285 -16.58 -5.11 -8.22
N SER A 286 -15.50 -5.89 -8.27
CA SER A 286 -15.46 -7.13 -9.06
C SER A 286 -16.43 -8.18 -8.54
N ALA A 287 -16.70 -8.22 -7.24
CA ALA A 287 -17.74 -9.09 -6.68
C ALA A 287 -19.14 -8.70 -7.20
N VAL A 288 -19.47 -7.40 -7.20
CA VAL A 288 -20.74 -6.90 -7.74
C VAL A 288 -20.89 -7.26 -9.23
N VAL A 289 -19.89 -6.90 -10.03
CA VAL A 289 -19.92 -7.15 -11.49
C VAL A 289 -20.06 -8.64 -11.78
N SER A 290 -19.28 -9.49 -11.09
CA SER A 290 -19.34 -10.94 -11.23
C SER A 290 -20.71 -11.52 -10.93
N VAL A 291 -21.36 -11.09 -9.84
CA VAL A 291 -22.65 -11.62 -9.43
C VAL A 291 -23.75 -11.16 -10.39
N VAL A 292 -23.70 -9.90 -10.84
CA VAL A 292 -24.68 -9.36 -11.78
C VAL A 292 -24.56 -10.01 -13.17
N GLU A 293 -23.35 -10.12 -13.71
CA GLU A 293 -23.12 -10.72 -15.04
C GLU A 293 -23.41 -12.23 -15.05
N SER A 294 -23.25 -12.91 -13.91
CA SER A 294 -23.57 -14.34 -13.77
C SER A 294 -25.05 -14.58 -13.40
N ALA A 295 -25.94 -13.62 -13.64
CA ALA A 295 -27.36 -13.69 -13.33
C ALA A 295 -27.67 -14.10 -11.87
N GLY A 296 -26.85 -13.62 -10.92
CA GLY A 296 -26.98 -13.91 -9.49
C GLY A 296 -26.16 -15.09 -8.99
N GLN A 297 -25.45 -15.83 -9.87
CA GLN A 297 -24.58 -16.92 -9.43
C GLN A 297 -23.29 -16.39 -8.81
N ILE A 298 -22.98 -16.86 -7.60
CA ILE A 298 -21.76 -16.48 -6.89
C ILE A 298 -20.67 -17.53 -7.16
N ALA A 299 -19.91 -17.33 -8.23
CA ALA A 299 -18.79 -18.22 -8.55
C ALA A 299 -17.63 -18.09 -7.55
N SER A 300 -16.93 -19.19 -7.28
CA SER A 300 -15.75 -19.23 -6.40
C SER A 300 -14.50 -18.58 -7.01
N GLN A 301 -14.44 -18.53 -8.34
CA GLN A 301 -13.43 -17.79 -9.10
C GLN A 301 -14.14 -17.02 -10.22
N SER A 302 -13.82 -15.72 -10.33
CA SER A 302 -14.37 -14.85 -11.36
C SER A 302 -13.22 -14.09 -12.00
N SER A 303 -13.22 -14.07 -13.34
CA SER A 303 -12.35 -13.19 -14.11
C SER A 303 -12.72 -11.74 -13.83
N ILE A 304 -11.73 -10.93 -13.47
CA ILE A 304 -11.91 -9.49 -13.28
C ILE A 304 -12.16 -8.85 -14.64
N ALA A 305 -13.24 -8.07 -14.78
CA ALA A 305 -13.51 -7.34 -16.00
C ALA A 305 -12.38 -6.32 -16.29
N TRP A 306 -11.98 -6.21 -17.56
CA TRP A 306 -10.79 -5.45 -17.98
C TRP A 306 -10.80 -3.96 -17.57
N TRP A 307 -12.00 -3.36 -17.42
CA TRP A 307 -12.17 -1.94 -17.10
C TRP A 307 -12.03 -1.62 -15.60
N ILE A 308 -12.12 -2.64 -14.73
CA ILE A 308 -12.14 -2.47 -13.27
C ILE A 308 -10.77 -1.98 -12.76
N LEU A 309 -9.67 -2.59 -13.24
CA LEU A 309 -8.31 -2.21 -12.86
C LEU A 309 -7.95 -0.77 -13.31
N PRO A 310 -8.18 -0.36 -14.57
CA PRO A 310 -8.05 1.04 -14.99
C PRO A 310 -8.86 2.01 -14.14
N LEU A 311 -10.10 1.67 -13.80
CA LEU A 311 -10.96 2.53 -12.96
C LEU A 311 -10.34 2.75 -11.57
N GLY A 312 -9.84 1.68 -10.94
CA GLY A 312 -9.12 1.78 -9.67
C GLY A 312 -7.84 2.62 -9.77
N GLY A 313 -7.01 2.37 -10.78
CA GLY A 313 -5.77 3.12 -11.01
C GLY A 313 -6.02 4.61 -11.23
N VAL A 314 -6.98 4.97 -12.10
CA VAL A 314 -7.34 6.38 -12.36
C VAL A 314 -7.92 7.04 -11.10
N GLY A 315 -8.75 6.31 -10.33
CA GLY A 315 -9.25 6.79 -9.05
C GLY A 315 -8.12 7.17 -8.09
N ILE A 316 -7.15 6.29 -7.88
CA ILE A 316 -5.96 6.54 -7.04
C ILE A 316 -5.21 7.79 -7.50
N VAL A 317 -4.96 7.92 -8.81
CA VAL A 317 -4.27 9.08 -9.40
C VAL A 317 -5.00 10.39 -9.13
N ILE A 318 -6.32 10.43 -9.28
CA ILE A 318 -7.11 11.65 -9.05
C ILE A 318 -7.18 11.96 -7.54
N GLY A 319 -7.29 10.93 -6.70
CA GLY A 319 -7.24 11.04 -5.24
C GLY A 319 -5.96 11.72 -4.75
N LEU A 320 -4.82 11.19 -5.20
CA LEU A 320 -3.52 11.69 -4.76
C LEU A 320 -3.25 13.11 -5.25
N ALA A 321 -3.68 13.45 -6.48
CA ALA A 321 -3.51 14.78 -7.05
C ALA A 321 -4.37 15.84 -6.34
N SER A 322 -5.52 15.44 -5.79
CA SER A 322 -6.48 16.35 -5.15
C SER A 322 -6.17 16.59 -3.66
N LEU A 323 -6.20 15.55 -2.82
CA LEU A 323 -6.04 15.69 -1.36
C LEU A 323 -4.73 15.11 -0.80
N GLY A 324 -3.97 14.37 -1.59
CA GLY A 324 -2.75 13.69 -1.14
C GLY A 324 -1.71 14.60 -0.47
N HIS A 325 -1.63 15.86 -0.89
CA HIS A 325 -0.71 16.85 -0.33
C HIS A 325 -0.94 17.13 1.16
N LYS A 326 -2.19 17.02 1.66
CA LYS A 326 -2.50 17.27 3.07
C LYS A 326 -1.93 16.18 3.97
N VAL A 327 -2.14 14.91 3.61
CA VAL A 327 -1.69 13.77 4.43
C VAL A 327 -0.17 13.60 4.35
N MET A 328 0.43 13.85 3.18
CA MET A 328 1.90 13.84 3.02
C MET A 328 2.61 14.79 3.98
N ALA A 329 2.05 15.97 4.24
CA ALA A 329 2.63 16.93 5.16
C ALA A 329 2.70 16.39 6.61
N THR A 330 1.70 15.61 7.04
CA THR A 330 1.60 15.05 8.39
C THR A 330 2.57 13.89 8.63
N VAL A 331 2.64 12.92 7.70
CA VAL A 331 3.43 11.68 7.89
C VAL A 331 4.94 11.92 7.79
N GLY A 332 5.38 12.81 6.90
CA GLY A 332 6.81 13.04 6.62
C GLY A 332 7.59 13.70 7.75
N THR A 333 6.93 14.38 8.70
CA THR A 333 7.59 15.14 9.77
C THR A 333 7.05 14.86 11.17
N GLY A 334 5.88 14.21 11.31
CA GLY A 334 5.21 14.07 12.60
C GLY A 334 5.77 13.00 13.54
N ILE A 335 6.36 11.92 13.02
CA ILE A 335 6.75 10.74 13.83
C ILE A 335 8.20 10.83 14.34
N THR A 336 9.16 11.08 13.43
CA THR A 336 10.58 11.24 13.75
C THR A 336 11.28 12.10 12.70
N HIS A 337 12.43 12.68 13.04
CA HIS A 337 13.23 13.46 12.09
C HIS A 337 13.93 12.53 11.08
N LEU A 338 13.49 12.58 9.83
CA LEU A 338 14.00 11.76 8.75
C LEU A 338 15.16 12.47 8.02
N THR A 339 16.27 11.76 7.84
CA THR A 339 17.31 12.07 6.85
C THR A 339 17.13 11.15 5.65
N PRO A 340 17.69 11.46 4.46
CA PRO A 340 17.57 10.61 3.29
C PRO A 340 17.94 9.13 3.53
N SER A 341 19.03 8.86 4.26
CA SER A 341 19.44 7.50 4.62
C SER A 341 18.40 6.75 5.47
N ARG A 342 17.71 7.47 6.36
CA ARG A 342 16.62 6.95 7.19
C ARG A 342 15.36 6.69 6.37
N GLY A 343 14.99 7.63 5.51
CA GLY A 343 13.86 7.50 4.60
C GLY A 343 14.03 6.33 3.64
N PHE A 344 15.24 6.16 3.09
CA PHE A 344 15.62 4.99 2.29
C PHE A 344 15.42 3.68 3.05
N ALA A 345 15.98 3.57 4.26
CA ALA A 345 15.86 2.34 5.06
C ALA A 345 14.41 2.00 5.40
N ALA A 346 13.60 3.01 5.75
CA ALA A 346 12.18 2.84 6.03
C ALA A 346 11.42 2.37 4.77
N GLN A 347 11.57 3.06 3.64
CA GLN A 347 10.88 2.71 2.39
C GLN A 347 11.28 1.33 1.87
N LEU A 348 12.57 0.99 1.89
CA LEU A 348 13.02 -0.33 1.45
C LEU A 348 12.41 -1.44 2.31
N ALA A 349 12.41 -1.26 3.62
CA ALA A 349 11.82 -2.22 4.56
C ALA A 349 10.30 -2.33 4.40
N THR A 350 9.61 -1.21 4.18
CA THR A 350 8.16 -1.21 3.92
C THR A 350 7.86 -1.89 2.61
N ALA A 351 8.53 -1.52 1.51
CA ALA A 351 8.36 -2.13 0.21
C ALA A 351 8.60 -3.64 0.30
N ALA A 352 9.74 -4.09 0.86
CA ALA A 352 10.06 -5.50 1.04
C ALA A 352 9.01 -6.26 1.85
N THR A 353 8.53 -5.66 2.96
CA THR A 353 7.48 -6.28 3.79
C THR A 353 6.17 -6.38 3.03
N VAL A 354 5.80 -5.35 2.27
CA VAL A 354 4.63 -5.38 1.40
C VAL A 354 4.79 -6.50 0.40
N VAL A 355 5.91 -6.62 -0.32
CA VAL A 355 6.14 -7.71 -1.29
C VAL A 355 5.93 -9.09 -0.66
N ILE A 356 6.56 -9.31 0.50
CA ILE A 356 6.51 -10.60 1.21
C ILE A 356 5.07 -10.92 1.60
N ALA A 357 4.37 -9.98 2.23
CA ALA A 357 2.99 -10.16 2.65
C ALA A 357 2.05 -10.34 1.45
N SER A 358 2.20 -9.52 0.42
CA SER A 358 1.44 -9.58 -0.81
C SER A 358 1.65 -10.95 -1.52
N GLY A 359 2.83 -11.57 -1.41
CA GLY A 359 3.12 -12.90 -1.92
C GLY A 359 2.36 -14.03 -1.19
N THR A 360 1.91 -13.79 0.05
CA THR A 360 1.04 -14.71 0.79
C THR A 360 -0.45 -14.53 0.46
N GLY A 361 -0.80 -13.55 -0.37
CA GLY A 361 -2.18 -13.19 -0.72
C GLY A 361 -2.93 -12.42 0.37
N LEU A 362 -2.38 -12.32 1.59
CA LEU A 362 -3.06 -11.65 2.71
C LEU A 362 -3.17 -10.14 2.48
N PRO A 363 -4.37 -9.54 2.66
CA PRO A 363 -4.54 -8.09 2.62
C PRO A 363 -3.91 -7.48 3.87
N ILE A 364 -2.93 -6.61 3.67
CA ILE A 364 -2.22 -5.92 4.74
C ILE A 364 -2.41 -4.40 4.67
N SER A 365 -2.10 -3.70 5.76
CA SER A 365 -2.07 -2.24 5.77
C SER A 365 -0.67 -1.72 5.44
N THR A 366 -0.53 -1.06 4.30
CA THR A 366 0.68 -0.33 3.90
C THR A 366 1.00 0.81 4.87
N THR A 367 -0.02 1.54 5.34
CA THR A 367 0.10 2.62 6.34
C THR A 367 0.76 2.12 7.63
N GLN A 368 0.27 1.01 8.19
CA GLN A 368 0.85 0.46 9.42
C GLN A 368 2.26 -0.06 9.19
N THR A 369 2.50 -0.69 8.04
CA THR A 369 3.81 -1.21 7.65
C THR A 369 4.84 -0.08 7.58
N LEU A 370 4.50 1.07 6.98
CA LEU A 370 5.38 2.25 6.95
C LEU A 370 5.61 2.80 8.35
N VAL A 371 4.55 2.99 9.14
CA VAL A 371 4.68 3.54 10.50
C VAL A 371 5.61 2.64 11.34
N GLY A 372 5.48 1.32 11.22
CA GLY A 372 6.41 0.35 11.81
C GLY A 372 7.85 0.56 11.36
N ALA A 373 8.10 0.72 10.06
CA ALA A 373 9.42 1.01 9.52
C ALA A 373 10.02 2.32 10.07
N VAL A 374 9.23 3.40 10.08
CA VAL A 374 9.64 4.72 10.61
C VAL A 374 9.95 4.64 12.10
N MET A 375 9.15 3.89 12.88
CA MET A 375 9.45 3.59 14.27
C MET A 375 10.76 2.83 14.42
N GLY A 376 11.00 1.82 13.59
CA GLY A 376 12.25 1.04 13.59
C GLY A 376 13.48 1.93 13.38
N VAL A 377 13.45 2.83 12.39
CA VAL A 377 14.55 3.77 12.16
C VAL A 377 14.67 4.80 13.29
N GLY A 378 13.56 5.24 13.88
CA GLY A 378 13.58 6.13 15.03
C GLY A 378 14.18 5.48 16.28
N LEU A 379 13.83 4.22 16.57
CA LEU A 379 14.38 3.44 17.69
C LEU A 379 15.89 3.23 17.58
N ALA A 380 16.44 3.16 16.36
CA ALA A 380 17.88 3.10 16.15
C ALA A 380 18.63 4.35 16.66
N ARG A 381 17.94 5.46 16.92
CA ARG A 381 18.50 6.67 17.58
C ARG A 381 18.20 6.73 19.08
N GLY A 382 17.47 5.76 19.62
CA GLY A 382 16.89 5.79 20.96
C GLY A 382 15.45 6.30 20.96
N ILE A 383 14.68 5.81 21.93
CA ILE A 383 13.23 6.06 22.03
C ILE A 383 12.85 7.54 22.13
N ALA A 384 13.74 8.38 22.66
CA ALA A 384 13.54 9.82 22.77
C ALA A 384 13.45 10.54 21.40
N ALA A 385 13.88 9.90 20.31
CA ALA A 385 13.74 10.44 18.95
C ALA A 385 12.34 10.25 18.35
N LEU A 386 11.43 9.54 19.05
CA LEU A 386 10.07 9.29 18.61
C LEU A 386 9.08 10.23 19.28
N ASN A 387 8.15 10.77 18.50
CA ASN A 387 6.99 11.47 19.05
C ASN A 387 5.90 10.47 19.46
N LEU A 388 5.92 10.06 20.73
CA LEU A 388 4.98 9.07 21.27
C LEU A 388 3.51 9.55 21.26
N ASN A 389 3.27 10.85 21.31
CA ASN A 389 1.91 11.40 21.23
C ASN A 389 1.33 11.21 19.83
N VAL A 390 2.11 11.48 18.79
CA VAL A 390 1.71 11.24 17.40
C VAL A 390 1.51 9.75 17.15
N LEU A 391 2.42 8.91 17.64
CA LEU A 391 2.30 7.46 17.53
C LEU A 391 1.01 6.94 18.20
N ARG A 392 0.72 7.39 19.43
CA ARG A 392 -0.53 7.03 20.13
C ARG A 392 -1.75 7.42 19.30
N ASN A 393 -1.78 8.63 18.76
CA ASN A 393 -2.91 9.11 17.97
C ASN A 393 -3.11 8.29 16.68
N ILE A 394 -2.02 7.84 16.05
CA ILE A 394 -2.06 6.94 14.89
C ILE A 394 -2.62 5.57 15.29
N VAL A 395 -2.15 4.98 16.40
CA VAL A 395 -2.68 3.68 16.86
C VAL A 395 -4.16 3.77 17.19
N VAL A 396 -4.60 4.86 17.83
CA VAL A 396 -6.03 5.13 18.09
C VAL A 396 -6.81 5.26 16.78
N SER A 397 -6.28 5.96 15.77
CA SER A 397 -6.97 6.09 14.48
C SER A 397 -7.20 4.73 13.81
N TRP A 398 -6.25 3.80 13.94
CA TRP A 398 -6.38 2.44 13.42
C TRP A 398 -7.49 1.66 14.10
N VAL A 399 -7.60 1.75 15.43
CA VAL A 399 -8.65 1.10 16.21
C VAL A 399 -10.02 1.68 15.88
N VAL A 400 -10.12 3.00 15.71
CA VAL A 400 -11.38 3.69 15.37
C VAL A 400 -11.83 3.44 13.92
N THR A 401 -10.89 3.21 13.01
CA THR A 401 -11.20 3.02 11.58
C THR A 401 -12.09 1.80 11.32
N LEU A 402 -11.87 0.69 12.02
CA LEU A 402 -12.68 -0.54 11.87
C LEU A 402 -14.17 -0.32 12.22
N PRO A 403 -14.54 0.14 13.43
CA PRO A 403 -15.93 0.39 13.78
C PRO A 403 -16.53 1.53 12.97
N ALA A 404 -15.76 2.56 12.60
CA ALA A 404 -16.25 3.62 11.73
C ALA A 404 -16.68 3.09 10.36
N GLY A 405 -15.84 2.25 9.73
CA GLY A 405 -16.18 1.56 8.48
C GLY A 405 -17.40 0.67 8.62
N ALA A 406 -17.46 -0.14 9.69
CA ALA A 406 -18.58 -1.05 9.95
C ALA A 406 -19.91 -0.30 10.12
N VAL A 407 -19.95 0.74 10.97
CA VAL A 407 -21.17 1.51 11.24
C VAL A 407 -21.67 2.23 9.99
N LEU A 408 -20.77 2.87 9.23
CA LEU A 408 -21.13 3.52 7.97
C LEU A 408 -21.67 2.51 6.95
N ALA A 409 -21.07 1.33 6.86
CA ALA A 409 -21.53 0.29 5.94
C ALA A 409 -22.92 -0.24 6.31
N ILE A 410 -23.20 -0.44 7.60
CA ILE A 410 -24.52 -0.84 8.08
C ILE A 410 -25.59 0.18 7.69
N VAL A 411 -25.31 1.47 7.91
CA VAL A 411 -26.25 2.55 7.55
C VAL A 411 -26.49 2.59 6.03
N PHE A 412 -25.43 2.55 5.23
CA PHE A 412 -25.55 2.58 3.77
C PHE A 412 -26.18 1.31 3.21
N PHE A 413 -25.92 0.15 3.81
CA PHE A 413 -26.53 -1.12 3.43
C PHE A 413 -28.05 -1.06 3.54
N TYR A 414 -28.58 -0.66 4.71
CA TYR A 414 -30.02 -0.54 4.88
C TYR A 414 -30.65 0.54 3.99
N ALA A 415 -29.94 1.66 3.77
CA ALA A 415 -30.40 2.70 2.86
C ALA A 415 -30.52 2.19 1.41
N ILE A 416 -29.50 1.46 0.92
CA ILE A 416 -29.52 0.86 -0.42
C ILE A 416 -30.61 -0.21 -0.50
N GLN A 417 -30.71 -1.09 0.50
CA GLN A 417 -31.73 -2.14 0.54
C GLN A 417 -33.13 -1.53 0.43
N TRP A 418 -33.42 -0.48 1.21
CA TRP A 418 -34.70 0.25 1.18
C TRP A 418 -34.99 0.94 -0.17
N MET A 419 -33.97 1.29 -0.96
CA MET A 419 -34.20 1.88 -2.29
C MET A 419 -34.61 0.85 -3.35
N PHE A 420 -34.30 -0.43 -3.14
CA PHE A 420 -34.52 -1.52 -4.10
C PHE A 420 -35.56 -2.56 -3.63
N THR A 421 -36.10 -2.39 -2.42
CA THR A 421 -37.27 -3.12 -1.89
C THR A 421 -38.47 -2.19 -1.86
#